data_AF-A0A316JDS0-F1
#
_entry.id   AF-A0A316JDS0-F1
#
_cell.length_a   1.000
_cell.length_b   1.000
_cell.length_c   1.000
_cell.angle_alpha   90.00
_cell.angle_beta   90.00
_cell.angle_gamma   90.00
#
_symmetry.space_group_name_H-M   'P 1'
#
loop_
_entity.id
_entity.type
_entity.pdbx_description
1 polymer ?
#
loop_
_entity_poly.entity_id
_entity_poly.type
_entity_poly.pdbx_seq_one_letter_code
_entity_poly.pdbx_strand_id
1 'polypeptide(L)'
;MPFFSEGSRIYTIEEVNFMRRIYSDAVVLLDESEREYVGIDLSGTIIMLYESGLRDLGYMSELAAKLTHQKYQFRHPEDHFPAANSNMESADYD
;
A
#
# COMPACT_ATOMS: atom_id res chain seq x y z
N MET A 1 -17.19 -26.26 -14.50
CA MET A 1 -17.25 -25.30 -13.38
C MET A 1 -16.00 -25.46 -12.55
N PRO A 2 -15.11 -24.46 -12.44
CA PRO A 2 -14.00 -24.58 -11.51
C PRO A 2 -14.57 -24.36 -10.10
N PHE A 3 -14.52 -25.38 -9.27
CA PHE A 3 -15.08 -25.39 -7.90
C PHE A 3 -14.31 -24.49 -6.91
N PHE A 4 -13.24 -23.84 -7.36
CA PHE A 4 -12.39 -22.99 -6.54
C PHE A 4 -12.15 -21.70 -7.32
N SER A 5 -12.90 -20.65 -6.99
CA SER A 5 -12.54 -19.29 -7.40
C SER A 5 -11.27 -18.88 -6.63
N GLU A 6 -10.46 -18.01 -7.22
CA GLU A 6 -9.23 -17.48 -6.61
C GLU A 6 -9.50 -16.86 -5.23
N GLY A 7 -10.68 -16.27 -5.02
CA GLY A 7 -11.13 -15.75 -3.71
C GLY A 7 -11.48 -16.81 -2.65
N SER A 8 -11.50 -18.10 -2.99
CA SER A 8 -11.71 -19.22 -2.05
C SER A 8 -10.39 -19.86 -1.61
N ARG A 9 -9.24 -19.22 -1.89
CA ARG A 9 -7.93 -19.75 -1.54
C ARG A 9 -7.77 -19.86 -0.02
N ILE A 10 -7.54 -21.08 0.45
CA ILE A 10 -7.26 -21.36 1.86
C ILE A 10 -5.75 -21.33 2.04
N TYR A 11 -5.24 -20.34 2.76
CA TYR A 11 -3.83 -20.25 3.10
C TYR A 11 -3.49 -21.22 4.24
N THR A 12 -2.32 -21.84 4.15
CA THR A 12 -1.78 -22.62 5.25
C THR A 12 -1.28 -21.69 6.37
N ILE A 13 -1.12 -22.25 7.57
CA ILE A 13 -0.60 -21.50 8.72
C ILE A 13 0.79 -20.91 8.42
N GLU A 14 1.62 -21.61 7.67
CA GLU A 14 2.96 -21.14 7.28
C GLU A 14 2.89 -19.91 6.37
N GLU A 15 2.00 -19.92 5.38
CA GLU A 15 1.77 -18.79 4.48
C GLU A 15 1.25 -17.57 5.24
N VAL A 16 0.29 -17.77 6.15
CA VAL A 16 -0.24 -16.70 7.00
C VAL A 16 0.85 -16.14 7.92
N ASN A 17 1.68 -16.99 8.51
CA ASN A 17 2.79 -16.53 9.36
C ASN A 17 3.84 -15.76 8.54
N PHE A 18 4.12 -16.19 7.32
CA PHE A 18 5.00 -15.47 6.40
C PHE A 18 4.46 -14.08 6.05
N MET A 19 3.19 -13.99 5.62
CA MET A 19 2.54 -12.72 5.32
C MET A 19 2.44 -11.81 6.55
N ARG A 20 2.23 -12.37 7.75
CA ARG A 20 2.24 -11.63 9.01
C ARG A 20 3.61 -11.02 9.31
N ARG A 21 4.70 -11.75 9.07
CA ARG A 21 6.07 -11.21 9.23
C ARG A 21 6.32 -10.04 8.29
N ILE A 22 5.94 -10.19 7.01
CA ILE A 22 6.02 -9.10 6.03
C ILE A 22 5.23 -7.89 6.49
N TYR A 23 4.02 -8.09 7.02
CA TYR A 23 3.21 -6.99 7.55
C TYR A 23 3.94 -6.26 8.68
N SER A 24 4.46 -7.00 9.67
CA SER A 24 5.21 -6.41 10.79
C SER A 24 6.43 -5.63 10.31
N ASP A 25 7.23 -6.19 9.41
CA ASP A 25 8.44 -5.54 8.89
C ASP A 25 8.09 -4.30 8.04
N ALA A 26 7.04 -4.37 7.22
CA ALA A 26 6.59 -3.25 6.42
C ALA A 26 6.04 -2.10 7.28
N VAL A 27 5.36 -2.40 8.39
CA VAL A 27 4.93 -1.39 9.37
C VAL A 27 6.13 -0.70 9.99
N VAL A 28 7.16 -1.45 10.42
CA VAL A 28 8.39 -0.86 10.95
C VAL A 28 9.04 0.07 9.92
N LEU A 29 9.14 -0.35 8.66
CA LEU A 29 9.70 0.48 7.59
C LEU A 29 8.89 1.76 7.33
N LEU A 30 7.56 1.68 7.43
CA LEU A 30 6.68 2.84 7.26
C LEU A 30 6.77 3.81 8.44
N ASP A 31 6.80 3.29 9.66
CA ASP A 31 6.95 4.06 10.89
C ASP A 31 8.33 4.76 10.94
N GLU A 32 9.42 4.05 10.60
CA GLU A 32 10.76 4.63 10.50
C GLU A 32 10.87 5.71 9.42
N SER A 33 10.04 5.64 8.38
CA SER A 33 10.00 6.61 7.29
C SER A 33 9.01 7.75 7.53
N GLU A 34 8.30 7.76 8.67
CA GLU A 34 7.19 8.68 8.98
C GLU A 34 6.12 8.73 7.87
N ARG A 35 5.86 7.58 7.22
CA ARG A 35 4.93 7.48 6.10
C ARG A 35 3.57 7.01 6.55
N GLU A 36 2.56 7.82 6.25
CA GLU A 36 1.17 7.43 6.45
C GLU A 36 0.75 6.30 5.49
N TYR A 37 -0.12 5.42 6.01
CA TYR A 37 -0.66 4.28 5.30
C TYR A 37 -2.00 3.83 5.90
N VAL A 38 -2.78 3.06 5.13
CA VAL A 38 -3.97 2.36 5.62
C VAL A 38 -3.66 0.86 5.74
N GLY A 39 -3.87 0.28 6.92
CA GLY A 39 -3.57 -1.14 7.17
C GLY A 39 -4.32 -2.12 6.25
N ILE A 40 -5.51 -1.75 5.79
CA ILE A 40 -6.28 -2.57 4.82
C ILE A 40 -5.61 -2.61 3.44
N ASP A 41 -4.98 -1.50 3.03
CA ASP A 41 -4.26 -1.44 1.76
C ASP A 41 -2.92 -2.17 1.85
N LEU A 42 -2.28 -2.12 3.02
CA LEU A 42 -1.05 -2.86 3.28
C LEU A 42 -1.28 -4.37 3.18
N SER A 43 -2.28 -4.87 3.90
CA SER A 43 -2.64 -6.29 3.86
C SER A 43 -3.07 -6.75 2.46
N GLY A 44 -3.88 -5.96 1.74
CA GLY A 44 -4.26 -6.27 0.35
C GLY A 44 -3.06 -6.30 -0.60
N THR A 45 -2.09 -5.41 -0.42
CA THR A 45 -0.87 -5.37 -1.24
C THR A 45 0.05 -6.55 -0.95
N ILE A 46 0.17 -6.97 0.32
CA ILE A 46 0.95 -8.16 0.70
C ILE A 46 0.36 -9.42 0.07
N ILE A 47 -0.97 -9.59 0.11
CA ILE A 47 -1.64 -10.73 -0.52
C ILE A 47 -1.37 -10.72 -2.04
N MET A 48 -1.55 -9.58 -2.71
CA MET A 48 -1.26 -9.45 -4.13
C MET A 48 0.19 -9.83 -4.49
N LEU A 49 1.17 -9.36 -3.70
CA LEU A 49 2.57 -9.70 -3.91
C LEU A 49 2.84 -11.18 -3.65
N TYR A 50 2.22 -11.75 -2.62
CA TYR A 50 2.34 -13.17 -2.30
C TYR A 50 1.80 -14.06 -3.43
N GLU A 51 0.68 -13.66 -4.03
CA GLU A 51 0.04 -14.39 -5.13
C GLU A 51 0.81 -14.30 -6.44
N SER A 52 1.58 -13.22 -6.66
CA SER A 52 2.50 -13.10 -7.79
C SER A 52 3.67 -14.11 -7.75
N GLY A 53 3.83 -14.84 -6.63
CA GLY A 53 4.87 -15.86 -6.46
C GLY A 53 6.19 -15.32 -5.88
N LEU A 54 6.22 -14.06 -5.46
CA LEU A 54 7.36 -13.48 -4.77
C LEU A 54 7.50 -14.12 -3.38
N ARG A 55 8.70 -14.60 -3.05
CA ARG A 55 8.97 -15.32 -1.78
C ARG A 55 10.14 -14.76 -0.96
N ASP A 56 10.76 -13.69 -1.44
CA ASP A 56 11.80 -12.99 -0.68
C ASP A 56 11.14 -12.04 0.33
N LEU A 57 11.35 -12.32 1.60
CA LEU A 57 10.73 -11.60 2.72
C LEU A 57 11.16 -10.13 2.77
N GLY A 58 12.45 -9.84 2.59
CA GLY A 58 12.96 -8.46 2.69
C GLY A 58 12.52 -7.61 1.50
N TYR A 59 12.57 -8.18 0.30
CA TYR A 59 12.11 -7.48 -0.89
C TYR A 59 10.58 -7.28 -0.87
N MET A 60 9.81 -8.25 -0.38
CA MET A 60 8.36 -8.12 -0.25
C MET A 60 7.97 -7.05 0.76
N SER A 61 8.63 -6.95 1.92
CA SER A 61 8.29 -5.93 2.93
C SER A 61 8.56 -4.52 2.43
N GLU A 62 9.71 -4.29 1.78
CA GLU A 62 10.04 -3.01 1.19
C GLU A 62 9.07 -2.62 0.07
N LEU A 63 8.75 -3.57 -0.81
CA LEU A 63 7.83 -3.35 -1.92
C LEU A 63 6.40 -3.10 -1.43
N ALA A 64 5.95 -3.84 -0.42
CA ALA A 64 4.64 -3.65 0.21
C ALA A 64 4.52 -2.26 0.85
N ALA A 65 5.55 -1.81 1.58
CA ALA A 65 5.59 -0.47 2.17
C ALA A 65 5.50 0.63 1.09
N LYS A 66 6.31 0.52 0.03
CA LYS A 66 6.33 1.49 -1.08
C LYS A 66 4.98 1.58 -1.81
N LEU A 67 4.42 0.43 -2.18
CA LEU A 67 3.15 0.37 -2.91
C LEU A 67 1.97 0.86 -2.07
N THR A 68 1.97 0.57 -0.77
CA THR A 68 0.91 1.01 0.14
C THR A 68 0.94 2.52 0.31
N HIS A 69 2.12 3.10 0.52
CA HIS A 69 2.26 4.54 0.60
C HIS A 69 1.87 5.23 -0.71
N GLN A 70 2.23 4.66 -1.86
CA GLN A 70 1.79 5.17 -3.16
C GLN A 70 0.26 5.14 -3.31
N LYS A 71 -0.39 4.06 -2.88
CA LYS A 71 -1.86 3.97 -2.85
C LYS A 71 -2.49 5.00 -1.91
N TYR A 72 -1.85 5.24 -0.77
CA TYR A 72 -2.28 6.27 0.18
C TYR A 72 -2.24 7.66 -0.46
N GLN A 73 -1.10 8.05 -1.05
CA GLN A 73 -0.94 9.32 -1.77
C GLN A 73 -1.97 9.49 -2.89
N PHE A 74 -2.28 8.42 -3.63
CA PHE A 74 -3.29 8.48 -4.69
C PHE A 74 -4.71 8.77 -4.16
N ARG A 75 -5.06 8.26 -2.97
CA ARG A 75 -6.36 8.51 -2.33
C ARG A 75 -6.41 9.85 -1.60
N HIS A 76 -5.25 10.37 -1.18
CA HIS A 76 -5.09 11.62 -0.45
C HIS A 76 -4.23 12.62 -1.25
N PRO A 77 -4.66 13.06 -2.44
CA PRO A 77 -3.88 14.00 -3.26
C PRO A 77 -3.76 15.39 -2.60
N GLU A 78 -4.74 15.78 -1.78
CA GLU A 78 -4.78 17.09 -1.11
C GLU A 78 -3.73 17.25 0.01
N ASP A 79 -3.25 16.16 0.61
CA ASP A 79 -2.29 16.20 1.73
C ASP A 79 -0.82 16.31 1.26
N HIS A 80 -0.56 16.30 -0.06
CA HIS A 80 0.80 16.36 -0.61
C HIS A 80 0.99 17.26 -1.83
N PHE A 81 -0.08 17.78 -2.42
CA PHE A 81 0.01 18.75 -3.51
C PHE A 81 -0.69 20.04 -3.12
N PRO A 82 0.01 21.17 -2.95
CA PRO A 82 -0.68 22.46 -2.96
C PRO A 82 -1.38 22.54 -4.32
N ALA A 83 -2.70 22.69 -4.31
CA ALA A 83 -3.51 22.81 -5.51
C ALA A 83 -2.85 23.82 -6.47
N ALA A 84 -2.39 23.36 -7.64
CA ALA A 84 -1.78 24.18 -8.70
C ALA A 84 -2.81 25.08 -9.42
N ASN A 85 -3.90 25.38 -8.73
CA ASN A 85 -5.03 26.20 -9.13
C ASN A 85 -5.19 27.25 -8.01
N SER A 86 -4.29 28.23 -8.00
CA SER A 86 -4.64 29.56 -7.54
C SER A 86 -4.58 30.41 -8.80
N ASN A 87 -5.70 30.48 -9.51
CA ASN A 87 -5.89 31.58 -10.43
C ASN A 87 -5.80 32.85 -9.59
N MET A 88 -4.63 33.50 -9.63
CA MET A 88 -4.40 34.81 -9.07
C MET A 88 -5.24 35.77 -9.91
N GLU A 89 -6.49 35.93 -9.51
CA GLU A 89 -7.42 36.90 -10.08
C GLU A 89 -6.83 38.27 -9.78
N SER A 90 -6.04 38.78 -10.72
CA SER A 90 -5.59 40.16 -10.75
C SER A 90 -6.84 41.01 -10.95
N ALA A 91 -7.44 41.41 -9.83
CA ALA A 91 -8.44 42.46 -9.78
C ALA A 91 -7.76 43.77 -10.20
N ASP A 92 -7.73 44.02 -11.50
CA ASP A 92 -7.59 45.36 -12.05
C ASP A 92 -8.84 46.14 -11.62
N TYR A 93 -8.67 47.03 -10.65
CA TYR A 93 -9.63 48.11 -10.40
C TYR A 93 -9.15 49.33 -11.20
N ASP A 94 -9.97 49.70 -12.20
CA ASP A 94 -9.94 50.99 -12.92
C ASP A 94 -10.11 52.18 -11.95
#